data_AF-A0A6N4Q9L1-F1
#
_entry.id   AF-A0A6N4Q9L1-F1
#
_cell.length_a   1.000
_cell.length_b   1.000
_cell.length_c   1.000
_cell.angle_alpha   90.00
_cell.angle_beta   90.00
_cell.angle_gamma   90.00
#
_symmetry.space_group_name_H-M   'P 1'
#
loop_
_entity.id
_entity.type
_entity.pdbx_description
1 polymer ?
#
loop_
_entity_poly.entity_id
_entity_poly.type
_entity_poly.pdbx_seq_one_letter_code
_entity_poly.pdbx_strand_id
1 'polypeptide(L)'
;MSIKVILSNNKPLLFSIALGLFYFSFATWMNINKTIKYLFIYTMFFLPGFTFPVSTSYFNIGNINFLRKIFHLILSMTIYYLVSHIFLYENRIDYITILAGFLGSLFYLLNNKFVLKQQMKIKQILIIAILSAFAFFPFEIQMILSHAVQGPFTFLPFEIIRNLPYTKFIGFGLLYWTVLNGGFLNFLNKRTL
;
A
#
# COMPACT_ATOMS: atom_id res chain seq x y z
N MET A 1 -28.71 2.94 14.05
CA MET A 1 -28.35 3.17 12.63
C MET A 1 -28.33 1.83 11.92
N SER A 2 -28.88 1.69 10.71
CA SER A 2 -28.92 0.38 10.03
C SER A 2 -27.58 0.02 9.38
N ILE A 3 -27.30 -1.28 9.26
CA ILE A 3 -26.06 -1.82 8.66
C ILE A 3 -25.85 -1.25 7.24
N LYS A 4 -26.91 -1.13 6.43
CA LYS A 4 -26.88 -0.57 5.08
C LYS A 4 -26.33 0.87 5.03
N VAL A 5 -26.64 1.69 6.04
CA VAL A 5 -26.13 3.08 6.16
C VAL A 5 -24.68 3.10 6.66
N ILE A 6 -24.30 2.19 7.55
CA ILE A 6 -22.90 2.04 7.99
C ILE A 6 -22.02 1.63 6.79
N LEU A 7 -22.49 0.70 5.96
CA LEU A 7 -21.79 0.26 4.75
C LEU A 7 -21.70 1.38 3.69
N SER A 8 -22.78 2.13 3.42
CA SER A 8 -22.76 3.22 2.45
C SER A 8 -21.77 4.34 2.82
N ASN A 9 -21.62 4.60 4.12
CA ASN A 9 -20.84 5.72 4.63
C ASN A 9 -19.38 5.35 4.95
N ASN A 10 -18.94 4.13 4.62
CA ASN A 10 -17.58 3.65 4.86
C ASN A 10 -16.89 3.01 3.63
N LYS A 11 -17.43 3.21 2.42
CA LYS A 11 -16.98 2.52 1.19
C LYS A 11 -15.45 2.52 0.99
N PRO A 12 -14.70 3.65 1.06
CA PRO A 12 -13.25 3.62 0.84
C PRO A 12 -12.51 2.70 1.83
N LEU A 13 -12.91 2.69 3.10
CA LEU A 13 -12.31 1.82 4.11
C LEU A 13 -12.67 0.34 3.88
N LEU A 14 -13.93 0.05 3.59
CA LEU A 14 -14.42 -1.33 3.38
C LEU A 14 -13.76 -1.98 2.15
N PHE A 15 -13.68 -1.26 1.03
CA PHE A 15 -12.95 -1.72 -0.14
C PHE A 15 -11.45 -1.88 0.11
N SER A 16 -10.86 -1.02 0.95
CA SER A 16 -9.42 -1.12 1.29
C SER A 16 -9.11 -2.29 2.22
N ILE A 17 -10.04 -2.67 3.11
CA ILE A 17 -9.94 -3.91 3.88
C ILE A 17 -10.08 -5.11 2.95
N ALA A 18 -11.07 -5.11 2.04
CA ALA A 18 -11.28 -6.21 1.10
C ALA A 18 -10.08 -6.41 0.14
N LEU A 19 -9.59 -5.33 -0.49
CA LEU A 19 -8.40 -5.38 -1.34
C LEU A 19 -7.14 -5.68 -0.55
N GLY A 20 -6.96 -5.11 0.65
CA GLY A 20 -5.82 -5.41 1.51
C GLY A 20 -5.76 -6.88 1.93
N LEU A 21 -6.90 -7.50 2.25
CA LEU A 21 -6.98 -8.93 2.55
C LEU A 21 -6.77 -9.80 1.30
N PHE A 22 -7.24 -9.36 0.13
CA PHE A 22 -6.92 -10.00 -1.14
C PHE A 22 -5.40 -9.94 -1.42
N TYR A 23 -4.76 -8.78 -1.23
CA TYR A 23 -3.31 -8.61 -1.41
C TYR A 23 -2.50 -9.45 -0.42
N PHE A 24 -2.91 -9.47 0.86
CA PHE A 24 -2.34 -10.36 1.88
C PHE A 24 -2.44 -11.83 1.44
N SER A 25 -3.63 -12.28 1.04
CA SER A 25 -3.85 -13.68 0.64
C SER A 25 -3.03 -14.05 -0.59
N PHE A 26 -2.98 -13.18 -1.60
CA PHE A 26 -2.21 -13.40 -2.83
C PHE A 26 -0.70 -13.43 -2.55
N ALA A 27 -0.18 -12.49 -1.75
CA ALA A 27 1.22 -12.47 -1.35
C ALA A 27 1.60 -13.69 -0.50
N THR A 28 0.78 -14.08 0.48
CA THR A 28 1.07 -15.20 1.39
C THR A 28 0.97 -16.58 0.75
N TRP A 29 0.05 -16.78 -0.20
CA TRP A 29 -0.04 -18.03 -0.97
C TRP A 29 1.17 -18.24 -1.90
N MET A 30 1.86 -17.16 -2.26
CA MET A 30 2.93 -17.14 -3.25
C MET A 30 4.31 -17.60 -2.74
N ASN A 31 4.42 -18.84 -2.30
CA ASN A 31 5.70 -19.48 -1.97
C ASN A 31 6.29 -20.27 -3.16
N ILE A 32 6.24 -19.71 -4.37
CA ILE A 32 6.51 -20.45 -5.62
C ILE A 32 7.37 -19.60 -6.59
N ASN A 33 8.52 -20.14 -7.02
CA ASN A 33 9.41 -19.80 -8.16
C ASN A 33 9.63 -18.31 -8.56
N LYS A 34 10.87 -17.95 -8.94
CA LYS A 34 11.25 -16.62 -9.50
C LYS A 34 10.29 -16.12 -10.57
N THR A 35 9.84 -16.99 -11.48
CA THR A 35 8.89 -16.65 -12.56
C THR A 35 7.58 -16.08 -12.03
N ILE A 36 7.05 -16.62 -10.92
CA ILE A 36 5.78 -16.18 -10.35
C ILE A 36 6.00 -14.94 -9.48
N LYS A 37 7.18 -14.76 -8.86
CA LYS A 37 7.59 -13.45 -8.30
C LYS A 37 7.55 -12.35 -9.37
N TYR A 38 8.05 -12.60 -10.58
CA TYR A 38 7.90 -11.65 -11.69
C TYR A 38 6.44 -11.49 -12.13
N LEU A 39 5.63 -12.55 -12.14
CA LEU A 39 4.19 -12.46 -12.43
C LEU A 39 3.43 -11.59 -11.40
N PHE A 40 3.79 -11.70 -10.11
CA PHE A 40 3.31 -10.82 -9.03
C PHE A 40 3.75 -9.39 -9.28
N ILE A 41 5.01 -9.16 -9.63
CA ILE A 41 5.50 -7.83 -10.00
C ILE A 41 4.65 -7.19 -11.12
N TYR A 42 4.40 -7.93 -12.20
CA TYR A 42 3.58 -7.40 -13.30
C TYR A 42 2.09 -7.24 -12.94
N THR A 43 1.51 -8.13 -12.14
CA THR A 43 0.10 -8.04 -11.73
C THR A 43 -0.14 -7.04 -10.59
N MET A 44 0.68 -7.03 -9.54
CA MET A 44 0.57 -6.16 -8.35
C MET A 44 1.11 -4.75 -8.52
N PHE A 45 1.71 -4.39 -9.66
CA PHE A 45 1.88 -2.97 -10.01
C PHE A 45 0.66 -2.43 -10.80
N PHE A 46 -0.02 -3.29 -11.57
CA PHE A 46 -1.25 -2.90 -12.29
C PHE A 46 -2.49 -2.91 -11.39
N LEU A 47 -2.70 -3.98 -10.60
CA LEU A 47 -3.92 -4.16 -9.79
C LEU A 47 -4.10 -3.01 -8.80
N PRO A 48 -3.20 -2.74 -7.84
CA PRO A 48 -3.37 -1.63 -6.90
C PRO A 48 -3.35 -0.26 -7.60
N GLY A 49 -2.53 -0.11 -8.65
CA GLY A 49 -2.48 1.11 -9.47
C GLY A 49 -3.82 1.47 -10.12
N PHE A 50 -4.67 0.48 -10.42
CA PHE A 50 -6.00 0.66 -11.00
C PHE A 50 -7.12 0.54 -9.95
N THR A 51 -7.18 -0.57 -9.21
CA THR A 51 -8.28 -0.90 -8.30
C THR A 51 -8.32 0.02 -7.09
N PHE A 52 -7.18 0.43 -6.52
CA PHE A 52 -7.17 1.25 -5.31
C PHE A 52 -7.70 2.67 -5.54
N PRO A 53 -7.30 3.41 -6.62
CA PRO A 53 -7.99 4.64 -7.00
C PRO A 53 -9.49 4.43 -7.26
N VAL A 54 -9.85 3.37 -8.00
CA VAL A 54 -11.25 3.06 -8.33
C VAL A 54 -12.09 2.79 -7.08
N SER A 55 -11.53 2.12 -6.08
CA SER A 55 -12.22 1.68 -4.88
C SER A 55 -12.05 2.59 -3.66
N THR A 56 -11.39 3.75 -3.79
CA THR A 56 -11.21 4.70 -2.67
C THR A 56 -11.37 6.17 -3.07
N SER A 57 -10.73 6.62 -4.16
CA SER A 57 -10.68 8.03 -4.56
C SER A 57 -12.00 8.56 -5.10
N TYR A 58 -12.75 7.76 -5.88
CA TYR A 58 -13.88 8.27 -6.68
C TYR A 58 -15.22 8.37 -5.93
N PHE A 59 -15.24 8.16 -4.62
CA PHE A 59 -16.40 8.42 -3.78
C PHE A 59 -16.44 9.89 -3.31
N ASN A 60 -17.64 10.50 -3.33
CA ASN A 60 -17.96 11.83 -2.81
C ASN A 60 -17.15 13.04 -3.33
N ILE A 61 -16.20 12.85 -4.26
CA ILE A 61 -15.77 13.96 -5.12
C ILE A 61 -16.93 14.39 -6.03
N GLY A 62 -17.24 15.69 -6.02
CA GLY A 62 -18.35 16.29 -6.78
C GLY A 62 -18.10 16.34 -8.30
N ASN A 63 -18.50 17.45 -8.93
CA ASN A 63 -18.48 17.62 -10.40
C ASN A 63 -17.06 17.81 -10.98
N ILE A 64 -16.21 16.81 -10.78
CA ILE A 64 -14.89 16.68 -11.39
C ILE A 64 -15.05 16.03 -12.77
N ASN A 65 -14.59 16.75 -13.81
CA ASN A 65 -14.59 16.31 -15.21
C ASN A 65 -14.01 14.88 -15.36
N PHE A 66 -14.69 14.06 -16.16
CA PHE A 66 -14.27 12.70 -16.54
C PHE A 66 -12.81 12.62 -17.00
N LEU A 67 -12.34 13.56 -17.84
CA LEU A 67 -10.94 13.61 -18.30
C LEU A 67 -9.95 13.75 -17.14
N ARG A 68 -10.32 14.48 -16.08
CA ARG A 68 -9.51 14.64 -14.86
C ARG A 68 -9.52 13.40 -13.97
N LYS A 69 -10.59 12.58 -14.04
CA LYS A 69 -10.63 11.24 -13.41
C LYS A 69 -9.75 10.23 -14.17
N ILE A 70 -9.76 10.26 -15.51
CA ILE A 70 -8.85 9.46 -16.35
C ILE A 70 -7.39 9.86 -16.07
N PHE A 71 -7.06 11.15 -16.10
CA PHE A 71 -5.69 11.62 -15.82
C PHE A 71 -5.20 11.22 -14.41
N HIS A 72 -6.07 11.31 -13.39
CA HIS A 72 -5.76 10.80 -12.05
C HIS A 72 -5.46 9.30 -12.04
N LEU A 73 -6.26 8.50 -12.76
CA LEU A 73 -6.09 7.05 -12.84
C LEU A 73 -4.77 6.68 -13.51
N ILE A 74 -4.47 7.27 -14.67
CA ILE A 74 -3.20 7.05 -15.40
C ILE A 74 -2.02 7.41 -14.50
N LEU A 75 -2.03 8.60 -13.88
CA LEU A 75 -0.95 9.04 -12.99
C LEU A 75 -0.81 8.13 -11.76
N SER A 76 -1.91 7.60 -11.20
CA SER A 76 -1.85 6.61 -10.13
C SER A 76 -1.20 5.31 -10.60
N MET A 77 -1.59 4.78 -11.77
CA MET A 77 -0.98 3.58 -12.35
C MET A 77 0.52 3.78 -12.58
N THR A 78 0.94 4.95 -13.07
CA THR A 78 2.37 5.31 -13.21
C THR A 78 3.09 5.37 -11.86
N ILE A 79 2.50 5.96 -10.82
CA ILE A 79 3.09 6.02 -9.48
C ILE A 79 3.34 4.60 -8.93
N TYR A 80 2.33 3.72 -8.97
CA TYR A 80 2.47 2.34 -8.51
C TYR A 80 3.47 1.54 -9.35
N TYR A 81 3.51 1.74 -10.67
CA TYR A 81 4.50 1.12 -11.55
C TYR A 81 5.94 1.50 -11.17
N LEU A 82 6.21 2.79 -10.95
CA LEU A 82 7.55 3.28 -10.56
C LEU A 82 7.93 2.81 -9.15
N VAL A 83 6.98 2.80 -8.21
CA VAL A 83 7.20 2.35 -6.83
C VAL A 83 7.46 0.85 -6.74
N SER A 84 6.83 0.05 -7.61
CA SER A 84 7.21 -1.37 -7.77
C SER A 84 8.66 -1.46 -8.29
N HIS A 85 9.03 -0.68 -9.31
CA HIS A 85 10.40 -0.75 -9.85
C HIS A 85 11.47 -0.42 -8.82
N ILE A 86 11.18 0.43 -7.83
CA ILE A 86 12.02 0.66 -6.65
C ILE A 86 12.09 -0.59 -5.74
N PHE A 87 10.94 -1.24 -5.47
CA PHE A 87 10.85 -2.46 -4.68
C PHE A 87 11.67 -3.64 -5.26
N LEU A 88 11.91 -3.69 -6.57
CA LEU A 88 12.75 -4.71 -7.21
C LEU A 88 14.19 -4.77 -6.67
N TYR A 89 14.66 -3.69 -6.03
CA TYR A 89 16.00 -3.57 -5.48
C TYR A 89 16.10 -3.99 -4.00
N GLU A 90 15.05 -4.59 -3.41
CA GLU A 90 15.02 -5.05 -2.01
C GLU A 90 16.31 -5.80 -1.61
N ASN A 91 16.72 -6.83 -2.35
CA ASN A 91 17.92 -7.64 -2.06
C ASN A 91 19.25 -6.96 -2.52
N ARG A 92 19.30 -5.62 -2.55
CA ARG A 92 20.45 -4.82 -3.03
C ARG A 92 20.64 -3.49 -2.31
N ILE A 93 19.58 -2.92 -1.71
CA ILE A 93 19.60 -1.60 -1.07
C ILE A 93 18.77 -1.67 0.20
N ASP A 94 19.39 -1.49 1.36
CA ASP A 94 18.67 -1.49 2.64
C ASP A 94 17.64 -0.36 2.71
N TYR A 95 16.51 -0.62 3.38
CA TYR A 95 15.38 0.32 3.60
C TYR A 95 14.65 0.76 2.32
N ILE A 96 14.96 0.17 1.16
CA ILE A 96 14.39 0.54 -0.14
C ILE A 96 12.87 0.25 -0.21
N THR A 97 12.36 -0.72 0.55
CA THR A 97 10.93 -1.06 0.55
C THR A 97 10.10 -0.13 1.43
N ILE A 98 10.71 0.37 2.51
CA ILE A 98 10.18 1.47 3.32
C ILE A 98 10.14 2.75 2.48
N LEU A 99 11.19 3.05 1.72
CA LEU A 99 11.22 4.19 0.79
C LEU A 99 10.16 4.05 -0.32
N ALA A 100 9.98 2.85 -0.88
CA ALA A 100 8.89 2.57 -1.83
C ALA A 100 7.50 2.83 -1.21
N GLY A 101 7.25 2.30 -0.01
CA GLY A 101 5.99 2.50 0.73
C GLY A 101 5.69 3.98 1.04
N PHE A 102 6.73 4.75 1.41
CA PHE A 102 6.67 6.20 1.59
C PHE A 102 6.30 6.94 0.30
N LEU A 103 7.08 6.74 -0.77
CA LEU A 103 6.92 7.45 -2.05
C LEU A 103 5.57 7.12 -2.71
N GLY A 104 5.13 5.87 -2.63
CA GLY A 104 3.82 5.46 -3.13
C GLY A 104 2.66 6.20 -2.45
N SER A 105 2.67 6.27 -1.11
CA SER A 105 1.62 6.98 -0.37
C SER A 105 1.71 8.49 -0.61
N LEU A 106 2.92 9.06 -0.56
CA LEU A 106 3.16 10.48 -0.78
C LEU A 106 2.64 10.93 -2.16
N PHE A 107 3.12 10.33 -3.25
CA PHE A 107 2.72 10.75 -4.59
C PHE A 107 1.24 10.45 -4.89
N TYR A 108 0.70 9.34 -4.40
CA TYR A 108 -0.73 9.03 -4.56
C TYR A 108 -1.63 10.05 -3.82
N LEU A 109 -1.29 10.45 -2.60
CA LEU A 109 -2.07 11.45 -1.86
C LEU A 109 -1.89 12.86 -2.43
N LEU A 110 -0.72 13.20 -3.00
CA LEU A 110 -0.52 14.44 -3.76
C LEU A 110 -1.35 14.44 -5.07
N ASN A 111 -1.43 13.31 -5.78
CA ASN A 111 -2.29 13.13 -6.97
C ASN A 111 -3.77 13.38 -6.61
N ASN A 112 -4.27 12.72 -5.56
CA ASN A 112 -5.62 12.96 -5.02
C ASN A 112 -5.84 14.45 -4.64
N LYS A 113 -4.87 15.07 -3.96
CA LYS A 113 -4.97 16.48 -3.53
C LYS A 113 -5.03 17.47 -4.69
N PHE A 114 -4.20 17.32 -5.72
CA PHE A 114 -4.06 18.33 -6.79
C PHE A 114 -4.91 18.01 -8.03
N VAL A 115 -4.99 16.73 -8.43
CA VAL A 115 -5.80 16.31 -9.58
C VAL A 115 -7.26 16.16 -9.19
N LEU A 116 -7.58 15.45 -8.09
CA LEU A 116 -8.97 15.31 -7.62
C LEU A 116 -9.41 16.40 -6.63
N LYS A 117 -8.57 17.42 -6.38
CA LYS A 117 -8.89 18.58 -5.51
C LYS A 117 -9.36 18.21 -4.10
N GLN A 118 -9.05 17.00 -3.59
CA GLN A 118 -9.50 16.56 -2.27
C GLN A 118 -8.87 17.42 -1.16
N GLN A 119 -9.66 17.73 -0.12
CA GLN A 119 -9.31 18.71 0.91
C GLN A 119 -8.32 18.16 1.97
N MET A 120 -7.08 17.95 1.54
CA MET A 120 -5.99 17.47 2.41
C MET A 120 -5.01 18.59 2.78
N LYS A 121 -4.56 18.64 4.03
CA LYS A 121 -3.40 19.46 4.45
C LYS A 121 -2.11 18.68 4.17
N ILE A 122 -1.05 19.36 3.69
CA ILE A 122 0.25 18.71 3.39
C ILE A 122 0.82 17.97 4.61
N LYS A 123 0.67 18.52 5.82
CA LYS A 123 1.08 17.84 7.07
C LYS A 123 0.39 16.47 7.25
N GLN A 124 -0.88 16.32 6.85
CA GLN A 124 -1.58 15.03 6.93
C GLN A 124 -1.05 14.04 5.90
N ILE A 125 -0.77 14.50 4.67
CA ILE A 125 -0.16 13.68 3.61
C ILE A 125 1.20 13.12 4.07
N LEU A 126 2.06 13.97 4.63
CA LEU A 126 3.37 13.56 5.13
C LEU A 126 3.26 12.54 6.29
N ILE A 127 2.35 12.76 7.24
CA ILE A 127 2.12 11.81 8.35
C ILE A 127 1.63 10.45 7.83
N ILE A 128 0.66 10.42 6.91
CA ILE A 128 0.16 9.17 6.34
C ILE A 128 1.22 8.48 5.48
N ALA A 129 2.05 9.21 4.74
CA ALA A 129 3.17 8.64 3.98
C ALA A 129 4.23 8.01 4.90
N ILE A 130 4.58 8.66 6.01
CA ILE A 130 5.50 8.11 7.02
C ILE A 130 4.92 6.84 7.67
N LEU A 131 3.65 6.88 8.10
CA LEU A 131 2.97 5.70 8.66
C LEU A 131 2.83 4.57 7.62
N SER A 132 2.68 4.91 6.35
CA SER A 132 2.68 3.94 5.24
C SER A 132 4.05 3.32 4.98
N ALA A 133 5.14 4.04 5.26
CA ALA A 133 6.51 3.53 5.17
C ALA A 133 6.77 2.47 6.25
N PHE A 134 6.32 2.73 7.49
CA PHE A 134 6.45 1.80 8.61
C PHE A 134 5.72 0.46 8.40
N ALA A 135 4.76 0.38 7.47
CA ALA A 135 4.12 -0.88 7.07
C ALA A 135 5.12 -1.97 6.64
N PHE A 136 6.23 -1.56 6.02
CA PHE A 136 7.28 -2.45 5.50
C PHE A 136 8.47 -2.63 6.47
N PHE A 137 8.47 -1.95 7.62
CA PHE A 137 9.56 -2.05 8.61
C PHE A 137 9.79 -3.46 9.16
N PRO A 138 8.75 -4.29 9.47
CA PRO A 138 8.96 -5.68 9.89
C PRO A 138 9.58 -6.57 8.80
N PHE A 139 9.24 -6.29 7.54
CA PHE A 139 9.77 -6.99 6.37
C PHE A 139 11.25 -6.68 6.14
N GLU A 140 11.60 -5.38 6.19
CA GLU A 140 12.97 -4.91 6.05
C GLU A 140 13.90 -5.47 7.15
N ILE A 141 13.42 -5.47 8.41
CA ILE A 141 14.14 -6.11 9.54
C ILE A 141 14.41 -7.59 9.25
N GLN A 142 13.41 -8.34 8.78
CA GLN A 142 13.60 -9.76 8.47
C GLN A 142 14.63 -9.95 7.35
N MET A 143 14.59 -9.11 6.30
CA MET A 143 15.53 -9.16 5.20
C MET A 143 16.97 -8.94 5.68
N ILE A 144 17.21 -7.91 6.50
CA ILE A 144 18.53 -7.60 7.07
C ILE A 144 19.01 -8.78 7.95
N LEU A 145 18.16 -9.29 8.86
CA LEU A 145 18.48 -10.44 9.72
C LEU A 145 18.80 -11.72 8.94
N SER A 146 18.17 -11.93 7.78
CA SER A 146 18.42 -13.09 6.93
C SER A 146 19.81 -13.08 6.27
N HIS A 147 20.37 -11.88 6.04
CA HIS A 147 21.73 -11.70 5.52
C HIS A 147 22.80 -11.58 6.63
N ALA A 148 22.45 -11.03 7.80
CA ALA A 148 23.41 -10.64 8.83
C ALA A 148 23.99 -11.79 9.69
N VAL A 149 23.42 -13.00 9.66
CA VAL A 149 23.74 -14.04 10.66
C VAL A 149 24.20 -15.38 10.04
N GLN A 150 25.52 -15.46 9.83
CA GLN A 150 26.31 -16.71 9.92
C GLN A 150 27.05 -16.83 11.28
N GLY A 151 26.75 -15.96 12.25
CA GLY A 151 27.35 -15.97 13.59
C GLY A 151 26.52 -16.71 14.65
N PRO A 152 27.12 -17.08 15.81
CA PRO A 152 26.49 -17.97 16.81
C PRO A 152 25.50 -17.29 17.78
N PHE A 153 25.26 -15.98 17.68
CA PHE A 153 24.40 -15.24 18.61
C PHE A 153 22.97 -15.06 18.08
N THR A 154 22.12 -16.07 18.26
CA THR A 154 20.67 -15.91 18.05
C THR A 154 19.96 -15.51 19.36
N PHE A 155 19.40 -14.29 19.37
CA PHE A 155 18.43 -13.88 20.38
C PHE A 155 17.04 -14.42 19.99
N LEU A 156 16.42 -15.24 20.85
CA LEU A 156 15.12 -15.91 20.64
C LEU A 156 14.04 -15.13 19.85
N PRO A 157 13.70 -13.86 20.16
CA PRO A 157 12.65 -13.15 19.42
C PRO A 157 12.94 -12.99 17.91
N PHE A 158 14.22 -12.90 17.52
CA PHE A 158 14.59 -12.81 16.10
C PHE A 158 14.56 -14.17 15.40
N GLU A 159 14.69 -15.28 16.13
CA GLU A 159 14.62 -16.63 15.58
C GLU A 159 13.18 -16.98 15.15
N ILE A 160 12.18 -16.52 15.91
CA ILE A 160 10.75 -16.59 15.54
C ILE A 160 10.49 -15.78 14.25
N ILE A 161 11.07 -14.58 14.15
CA ILE A 161 10.95 -13.72 12.95
C ILE A 161 11.66 -14.34 11.74
N ARG A 162 12.84 -14.96 11.93
CA ARG A 162 13.60 -15.68 10.89
C ARG A 162 12.80 -16.86 10.30
N ASN A 163 12.07 -17.59 11.13
CA ASN A 163 11.34 -18.80 10.74
C ASN A 163 9.96 -18.55 10.10
N LEU A 164 9.48 -17.30 10.06
CA LEU A 164 8.23 -16.93 9.38
C LEU A 164 8.48 -16.68 7.87
N PRO A 165 7.60 -17.11 6.94
CA PRO A 165 7.80 -16.83 5.51
C PRO A 165 7.81 -15.33 5.19
N TYR A 166 8.83 -14.88 4.46
CA TYR A 166 9.03 -13.52 3.92
C TYR A 166 7.78 -12.92 3.27
N THR A 167 7.03 -13.77 2.56
CA THR A 167 5.74 -13.45 1.93
C THR A 167 4.65 -12.97 2.90
N LYS A 168 4.68 -13.39 4.17
CA LYS A 168 3.75 -12.92 5.21
C LYS A 168 4.01 -11.47 5.60
N PHE A 169 5.27 -11.05 5.66
CA PHE A 169 5.60 -9.66 5.98
C PHE A 169 5.34 -8.71 4.81
N ILE A 170 5.56 -9.13 3.55
CA ILE A 170 5.08 -8.39 2.35
C ILE A 170 3.56 -8.24 2.40
N GLY A 171 2.84 -9.36 2.58
CA GLY A 171 1.38 -9.37 2.63
C GLY A 171 0.82 -8.47 3.72
N PHE A 172 1.43 -8.48 4.91
CA PHE A 172 1.05 -7.59 6.01
C PHE A 172 1.33 -6.11 5.70
N GLY A 173 2.49 -5.79 5.12
CA GLY A 173 2.82 -4.43 4.69
C GLY A 173 1.83 -3.89 3.67
N LEU A 174 1.49 -4.69 2.64
CA LEU A 174 0.48 -4.35 1.64
C LEU A 174 -0.92 -4.15 2.26
N LEU A 175 -1.36 -5.05 3.15
CA LEU A 175 -2.63 -4.92 3.88
C LEU A 175 -2.68 -3.63 4.71
N TYR A 176 -1.67 -3.39 5.54
CA TYR A 176 -1.61 -2.22 6.42
C TYR A 176 -1.56 -0.92 5.61
N TRP A 177 -0.71 -0.85 4.58
CA TRP A 177 -0.59 0.30 3.68
C TRP A 177 -1.93 0.61 3.00
N THR A 178 -2.63 -0.41 2.50
CA THR A 178 -3.92 -0.28 1.81
C THR A 178 -5.00 0.24 2.77
N VAL A 179 -5.12 -0.38 3.94
CA VAL A 179 -6.11 -0.01 4.97
C VAL A 179 -5.86 1.39 5.53
N LEU A 180 -4.59 1.78 5.75
CA LEU A 180 -4.22 3.10 6.25
C LEU A 180 -4.59 4.22 5.26
N ASN A 181 -4.17 4.11 4.00
CA ASN A 181 -4.45 5.12 2.98
C ASN A 181 -5.96 5.20 2.68
N GLY A 182 -6.64 4.05 2.62
CA GLY A 182 -8.09 3.97 2.43
C GLY A 182 -8.90 4.50 3.61
N GLY A 183 -8.46 4.23 4.83
CA GLY A 183 -9.03 4.78 6.06
C GLY A 183 -8.89 6.30 6.15
N PHE A 184 -7.75 6.85 5.71
CA PHE A 184 -7.54 8.29 5.62
C PHE A 184 -8.48 8.94 4.57
N LEU A 185 -8.60 8.35 3.37
CA LEU A 185 -9.57 8.82 2.36
C LEU A 185 -11.03 8.71 2.86
N ASN A 186 -11.38 7.65 3.60
CA ASN A 186 -12.68 7.49 4.24
C ASN A 186 -12.96 8.61 5.27
N PHE A 187 -11.97 8.96 6.09
CA PHE A 187 -12.06 10.04 7.07
C PHE A 187 -12.21 11.42 6.41
N LEU A 188 -11.51 11.66 5.30
CA LEU A 188 -11.63 12.90 4.53
C LEU A 188 -13.01 13.04 3.87
N ASN A 189 -13.49 11.98 3.20
CA ASN A 189 -14.79 11.98 2.50
C ASN A 189 -15.99 12.15 3.46
N LYS A 190 -15.81 11.93 4.77
CA LYS A 190 -16.78 12.20 5.85
C LYS A 190 -16.71 13.62 6.41
N ARG A 191 -15.69 14.41 6.08
CA ARG A 191 -15.55 15.83 6.45
C ARG A 191 -16.02 16.80 5.36
N THR A 192 -16.37 16.25 4.20
CA THR A 192 -16.95 16.96 3.03
C THR A 192 -18.42 16.60 2.79
N LEU A 193 -19.05 15.97 3.80
CA LEU A 193 -20.48 15.75 3.95
C LEU A 193 -20.96 16.57 5.16
#